data_AF-A0A7S9WS95-F1
#
_entry.id   AF-A0A7S9WS95-F1
#
_cell.length_a   1.000
_cell.length_b   1.000
_cell.length_c   1.000
_cell.angle_alpha   90.00
_cell.angle_beta   90.00
_cell.angle_gamma   90.00
#
_symmetry.space_group_name_H-M   'P 1'
#
loop_
_entity.id
_entity.type
_entity.pdbx_description
1 polymer ?
#
loop_
_entity_poly.entity_id
_entity_poly.type
_entity_poly.pdbx_seq_one_letter_code
_entity_poly.pdbx_strand_id
1 'polypeptide(L)'
;MKKILFFFIALAPCLFAQNYEEIYLKNGPSAVIEAIEKNILSKDYWLNKLKDKDVRYGYYDNEILLSVVDKTDKELEVISYKDGVTKKLFSSSVIVGKNGDKLLEGDLKTPVGVYQLTRRFTPNDRYLGPLAFSLSYPNLLDKLAKRNGSGIWIHGYPLDGQRTDELKTKGCVAMQNDILMKFDEVIDHKKTLAFIYEDKRPEASVNDIAVIISGILNWKKTWSESDINSYLKFYDKDFERYDGMSLENFKNMKRAIFSKKEKKHIAFSNFLITPYPNLKNDKLFRVSFYEDYAADTHKFAGQKTLYVKLYGDEMKIFIEE
;
A
#
# COMPACT_ATOMS: atom_id res chain seq x y z
N MET A 1 -0.46 64.62 -14.24
CA MET A 1 0.31 63.38 -14.03
C MET A 1 -0.66 62.19 -14.05
N LYS A 2 -0.86 61.55 -15.21
CA LYS A 2 -1.74 60.38 -15.34
C LYS A 2 -0.92 59.13 -15.04
N LYS A 3 -1.27 58.41 -13.95
CA LYS A 3 -0.65 57.12 -13.60
C LYS A 3 -1.12 56.07 -14.61
N ILE A 4 -0.19 55.54 -15.39
CA ILE A 4 -0.41 54.38 -16.26
C ILE A 4 -0.37 53.14 -15.36
N LEU A 5 -1.50 52.46 -15.24
CA LEU A 5 -1.63 51.22 -14.50
C LEU A 5 -1.21 50.07 -15.44
N PHE A 6 -0.04 49.49 -15.19
CA PHE A 6 0.38 48.27 -15.89
C PHE A 6 -0.42 47.08 -15.35
N PHE A 7 -1.36 46.57 -16.15
CA PHE A 7 -1.97 45.27 -15.93
C PHE A 7 -0.94 44.19 -16.26
N PHE A 8 -0.33 43.60 -15.23
CA PHE A 8 0.37 42.32 -15.37
C PHE A 8 -0.68 41.23 -15.59
N ILE A 9 -0.92 40.87 -16.84
CA ILE A 9 -1.61 39.63 -17.18
C ILE A 9 -0.64 38.50 -16.81
N ALA A 10 -0.87 37.87 -15.67
CA ALA A 10 -0.23 36.61 -15.33
C ALA A 10 -0.71 35.55 -16.35
N LEU A 11 0.11 35.27 -17.36
CA LEU A 11 -0.06 34.08 -18.18
C LEU A 11 0.09 32.87 -17.26
N ALA A 12 -1.02 32.26 -16.88
CA ALA A 12 -1.01 30.91 -16.34
C ALA A 12 -0.36 30.00 -17.40
N PRO A 13 0.65 29.18 -17.04
CA PRO A 13 1.20 28.22 -17.99
C PRO A 13 0.11 27.20 -18.32
N CYS A 14 -0.51 27.37 -19.49
CA CYS A 14 -1.22 26.28 -20.13
C CYS A 14 -0.15 25.23 -20.47
N LEU A 15 -0.08 24.18 -19.64
CA LEU A 15 0.57 22.93 -20.02
C LEU A 15 -0.12 22.47 -21.31
N PHE A 16 0.51 22.72 -22.46
CA PHE A 16 0.08 22.15 -23.72
C PHE A 16 0.04 20.63 -23.54
N ALA A 17 -1.15 20.04 -23.60
CA ALA A 17 -1.28 18.59 -23.74
C ALA A 17 -0.45 18.20 -24.97
N GLN A 18 0.55 17.33 -24.79
CA GLN A 18 1.36 16.86 -25.90
C GLN A 18 0.45 16.21 -26.94
N ASN A 19 0.54 16.66 -28.19
CA ASN A 19 -0.18 16.06 -29.31
C ASN A 19 0.60 14.84 -29.80
N TYR A 20 0.19 13.64 -29.36
CA TYR A 20 0.90 12.41 -29.69
C TYR A 20 0.78 12.04 -31.17
N GLU A 21 -0.31 12.41 -31.83
CA GLU A 21 -0.50 12.23 -33.27
C GLU A 21 0.51 13.07 -34.07
N GLU A 22 0.74 14.32 -33.65
CA GLU A 22 1.74 15.19 -34.28
C GLU A 22 3.17 14.65 -34.06
N ILE A 23 3.50 14.21 -32.85
CA ILE A 23 4.79 13.56 -32.55
C ILE A 23 4.96 12.31 -33.40
N TYR A 24 3.93 11.49 -33.53
CA TYR A 24 3.94 10.28 -34.35
C TYR A 24 4.23 10.61 -35.83
N LEU A 25 3.49 11.56 -36.39
CA LEU A 25 3.60 11.93 -37.80
C LEU A 25 4.97 12.57 -38.12
N LYS A 26 5.53 13.36 -37.20
CA LYS A 26 6.81 14.06 -37.42
C LYS A 26 8.04 13.24 -37.06
N ASN A 27 7.99 12.48 -35.98
CA ASN A 27 9.16 11.85 -35.35
C ASN A 27 9.03 10.33 -35.22
N GLY A 28 7.90 9.75 -35.61
CA GLY A 28 7.66 8.32 -35.61
C GLY A 28 7.24 7.74 -34.24
N PRO A 29 6.94 6.43 -34.20
CA PRO A 29 6.40 5.77 -33.00
C PRO A 29 7.34 5.80 -31.79
N SER A 30 8.66 5.72 -32.00
CA SER A 30 9.64 5.74 -30.90
C SER A 30 9.59 7.05 -30.11
N ALA A 31 9.42 8.19 -30.80
CA ALA A 31 9.31 9.48 -30.15
C ALA A 31 8.03 9.61 -29.29
N VAL A 32 6.94 8.95 -29.70
CA VAL A 32 5.71 8.89 -28.88
C VAL A 32 5.97 8.09 -27.60
N ILE A 33 6.65 6.94 -27.70
CA ILE A 33 7.01 6.12 -26.54
C ILE A 33 7.87 6.93 -25.57
N GLU A 34 8.92 7.59 -26.07
CA GLU A 34 9.80 8.44 -25.26
C GLU A 34 9.04 9.59 -24.57
N ALA A 35 8.10 10.22 -25.28
CA ALA A 35 7.26 11.29 -24.72
C ALA A 35 6.36 10.77 -23.59
N ILE A 36 5.73 9.60 -23.78
CA ILE A 36 4.93 8.94 -22.74
C ILE A 36 5.80 8.57 -21.54
N GLU A 37 6.96 7.94 -21.78
CA GLU A 37 7.90 7.57 -20.72
C GLU A 37 8.34 8.78 -19.91
N LYS A 38 8.72 9.88 -20.58
CA LYS A 38 9.09 11.14 -19.91
C LYS A 38 7.98 11.66 -18.98
N ASN A 39 6.71 11.55 -19.40
CA ASN A 39 5.58 11.96 -18.58
C ASN A 39 5.40 11.05 -17.37
N ILE A 40 5.29 9.73 -17.57
CA ILE A 40 5.01 8.80 -16.46
C ILE A 40 6.17 8.71 -15.45
N LEU A 41 7.40 9.04 -15.85
CA LEU A 41 8.56 9.11 -14.95
C LEU A 41 8.60 10.41 -14.13
N SER A 42 7.83 11.43 -14.53
CA SER A 42 7.79 12.74 -13.85
C SER A 42 6.84 12.73 -12.66
N LYS A 43 7.31 13.23 -11.51
CA LYS A 43 6.46 13.47 -10.34
C LYS A 43 5.33 14.44 -10.65
N ASP A 44 5.61 15.51 -11.42
CA ASP A 44 4.64 16.57 -11.71
C ASP A 44 3.45 16.06 -12.54
N TYR A 45 3.70 15.11 -13.43
CA TYR A 45 2.63 14.44 -14.16
C TYR A 45 1.65 13.76 -13.20
N TRP A 46 2.17 13.03 -12.20
CA TRP A 46 1.34 12.35 -11.20
C TRP A 46 0.67 13.32 -10.24
N LEU A 47 1.34 14.39 -9.82
CA LEU A 47 0.72 15.46 -9.03
C LEU A 47 -0.52 16.02 -9.72
N ASN A 48 -0.41 16.36 -11.01
CA ASN A 48 -1.56 16.86 -11.77
C ASN A 48 -2.62 15.78 -12.01
N LYS A 49 -2.23 14.52 -12.27
CA LYS A 49 -3.16 13.41 -12.50
C LYS A 49 -3.97 13.03 -11.25
N LEU A 50 -3.41 13.28 -10.06
CA LEU A 50 -4.00 12.90 -8.78
C LEU A 50 -4.65 14.06 -8.03
N LYS A 51 -4.58 15.29 -8.56
CA LYS A 51 -4.96 16.52 -7.82
C LYS A 51 -6.40 16.53 -7.28
N ASP A 52 -7.31 15.86 -7.98
CA ASP A 52 -8.75 15.81 -7.64
C ASP A 52 -9.14 14.50 -6.94
N LYS A 53 -8.16 13.64 -6.59
CA LYS A 53 -8.39 12.34 -5.96
C LYS A 53 -8.22 12.42 -4.44
N ASP A 54 -9.16 11.83 -3.70
CA ASP A 54 -8.99 11.56 -2.27
C ASP A 54 -8.05 10.36 -2.10
N VAL A 55 -6.78 10.66 -1.83
CA VAL A 55 -5.73 9.65 -1.65
C VAL A 55 -5.36 9.41 -0.18
N ARG A 56 -6.12 9.97 0.78
CA ARG A 56 -5.78 9.89 2.21
C ARG A 56 -5.56 8.45 2.69
N TYR A 57 -6.31 7.50 2.14
CA TYR A 57 -6.22 6.08 2.49
C TYR A 57 -5.36 5.25 1.53
N GLY A 58 -4.64 5.91 0.62
CA GLY A 58 -3.84 5.29 -0.42
C GLY A 58 -4.38 5.51 -1.83
N TYR A 59 -3.73 4.87 -2.79
CA TYR A 59 -4.10 4.86 -4.20
C TYR A 59 -4.25 3.41 -4.68
N TYR A 60 -5.35 3.14 -5.37
CA TYR A 60 -5.69 1.79 -5.82
C TYR A 60 -6.21 1.86 -7.25
N ASP A 61 -5.63 1.09 -8.17
CA ASP A 61 -6.11 1.03 -9.56
C ASP A 61 -7.52 0.42 -9.66
N ASN A 62 -7.84 -0.48 -8.72
CA ASN A 62 -9.12 -1.19 -8.65
C ASN A 62 -9.90 -0.79 -7.39
N GLU A 63 -11.22 -1.00 -7.44
CA GLU A 63 -12.08 -0.82 -6.27
C GLU A 63 -11.66 -1.73 -5.12
N ILE A 64 -11.57 -1.15 -3.92
CA ILE A 64 -11.15 -1.85 -2.71
C ILE A 64 -11.99 -1.38 -1.51
N LEU A 65 -12.09 -2.25 -0.52
CA LEU A 65 -12.64 -1.93 0.80
C LEU A 65 -11.50 -1.85 1.82
N LEU A 66 -11.60 -0.90 2.72
CA LEU A 66 -10.68 -0.73 3.85
C LEU A 66 -11.47 -0.92 5.14
N SER A 67 -11.15 -1.96 5.89
CA SER A 67 -11.61 -2.14 7.26
C SER A 67 -10.63 -1.44 8.19
N VAL A 68 -10.88 -0.18 8.51
CA VAL A 68 -10.00 0.68 9.30
C VAL A 68 -10.34 0.51 10.78
N VAL A 69 -9.35 0.10 11.58
CA VAL A 69 -9.48 -0.13 13.02
C VAL A 69 -8.60 0.84 13.78
N ASP A 70 -9.23 1.65 14.62
CA ASP A 70 -8.55 2.49 15.61
C ASP A 70 -8.43 1.70 16.92
N LYS A 71 -7.20 1.37 17.32
CA LYS A 71 -6.97 0.68 18.59
C LYS A 71 -7.19 1.57 19.82
N THR A 72 -6.98 2.88 19.68
CA THR A 72 -7.04 3.85 20.78
C THR A 72 -8.50 4.17 21.10
N ASP A 73 -9.26 4.55 20.08
CA ASP A 73 -10.69 4.88 20.23
C ASP A 73 -11.58 3.64 20.20
N LYS A 74 -11.02 2.47 19.84
CA LYS A 74 -11.72 1.19 19.71
C LYS A 74 -12.91 1.28 18.76
N GLU A 75 -12.66 1.86 17.60
CA GLU A 75 -13.64 2.01 16.53
C GLU A 75 -13.20 1.25 15.28
N LEU A 76 -14.15 0.69 14.56
CA LEU A 76 -13.96 0.13 13.24
C LEU A 76 -14.86 0.86 12.25
N GLU A 77 -14.31 1.23 11.10
CA GLU A 77 -15.08 1.69 9.95
C GLU A 77 -14.73 0.94 8.68
N VAL A 78 -15.70 0.85 7.76
CA VAL A 78 -15.48 0.33 6.40
C VAL A 78 -15.58 1.48 5.42
N ILE A 79 -14.52 1.67 4.65
CA ILE A 79 -14.43 2.69 3.61
C ILE A 79 -14.28 1.98 2.27
N SER A 80 -15.17 2.27 1.32
CA SER A 80 -14.94 1.92 -0.08
C SER A 80 -14.10 2.99 -0.74
N TYR A 81 -13.11 2.56 -1.53
CA TYR A 81 -12.34 3.42 -2.42
C TYR A 81 -12.57 2.97 -3.86
N LYS A 82 -12.92 3.93 -4.73
CA LYS A 82 -13.02 3.72 -6.17
C LYS A 82 -12.61 4.98 -6.90
N ASP A 83 -11.56 4.88 -7.71
CA ASP A 83 -11.06 5.95 -8.57
C ASP A 83 -10.80 7.30 -7.85
N GLY A 84 -10.26 7.24 -6.64
CA GLY A 84 -10.01 8.45 -5.84
C GLY A 84 -11.23 9.04 -5.15
N VAL A 85 -12.36 8.32 -5.14
CA VAL A 85 -13.53 8.67 -4.35
C VAL A 85 -13.65 7.70 -3.18
N THR A 86 -13.83 8.24 -1.97
CA THR A 86 -14.01 7.46 -0.75
C THR A 86 -15.45 7.57 -0.25
N LYS A 87 -16.00 6.49 0.29
CA LYS A 87 -17.31 6.48 0.95
C LYS A 87 -17.27 5.59 2.17
N LYS A 88 -17.65 6.14 3.32
CA LYS A 88 -17.87 5.34 4.53
C LYS A 88 -19.16 4.53 4.36
N LEU A 89 -19.03 3.21 4.45
CA LEU A 89 -20.15 2.26 4.32
C LEU A 89 -20.67 1.80 5.69
N PHE A 90 -19.80 1.78 6.69
CA PHE A 90 -20.10 1.22 8.01
C PHE A 90 -19.19 1.85 9.07
N SER A 91 -19.68 1.94 10.31
CA SER A 91 -18.87 2.24 11.49
C SER A 91 -19.49 1.65 12.76
N SER A 92 -18.66 1.19 13.69
CA SER A 92 -19.08 0.73 15.00
C SER A 92 -17.92 0.71 16.00
N SER A 93 -18.25 0.86 17.28
CA SER A 93 -17.36 0.51 18.38
C SER A 93 -17.02 -0.98 18.35
N VAL A 94 -15.80 -1.31 18.76
CA VAL A 94 -15.23 -2.65 18.83
C VAL A 94 -14.47 -2.87 20.14
N ILE A 95 -14.09 -4.12 20.41
CA ILE A 95 -13.10 -4.47 21.43
C ILE A 95 -11.85 -4.95 20.71
N VAL A 96 -10.69 -4.45 21.12
CA VAL A 96 -9.37 -4.85 20.62
C VAL A 96 -8.50 -5.38 21.74
N GLY A 97 -7.34 -5.94 21.41
CA GLY A 97 -6.31 -6.32 22.38
C GLY A 97 -5.63 -5.10 23.02
N LYS A 98 -4.54 -5.35 23.74
CA LYS A 98 -3.71 -4.29 24.35
C LYS A 98 -3.05 -3.39 23.28
N ASN A 99 -2.77 -2.15 23.69
CA ASN A 99 -2.00 -1.17 22.93
C ASN A 99 -0.54 -1.64 22.73
N GLY A 100 0.16 -0.98 21.81
CA GLY A 100 1.49 -1.32 21.33
C GLY A 100 1.50 -2.42 20.27
N ASP A 101 2.68 -2.66 19.71
CA ASP A 101 2.86 -3.62 18.62
C ASP A 101 2.74 -5.05 19.12
N LYS A 102 2.04 -5.88 18.33
CA LYS A 102 2.03 -7.31 18.51
C LYS A 102 3.37 -7.91 18.07
N LEU A 103 4.14 -8.43 19.01
CA LEU A 103 5.48 -8.98 18.78
C LEU A 103 5.55 -10.48 18.96
N LEU A 104 4.79 -11.02 19.93
CA LEU A 104 4.88 -12.42 20.33
C LEU A 104 3.50 -13.07 20.42
N GLU A 105 3.47 -14.39 20.27
CA GLU A 105 2.33 -15.20 20.62
C GLU A 105 1.95 -15.00 22.11
N GLY A 106 0.66 -14.84 22.37
CA GLY A 106 0.16 -14.63 23.74
C GLY A 106 0.39 -13.24 24.35
N ASP A 107 0.95 -12.27 23.62
CA ASP A 107 1.16 -10.90 24.14
C ASP A 107 -0.13 -10.07 24.32
N LEU A 108 -1.27 -10.62 23.91
CA LEU A 108 -2.62 -10.07 24.02
C LEU A 108 -2.82 -8.76 23.25
N LYS A 109 -2.01 -8.48 22.22
CA LYS A 109 -2.09 -7.24 21.44
C LYS A 109 -2.75 -7.46 20.09
N THR A 110 -3.52 -6.47 19.65
CA THR A 110 -3.94 -6.39 18.24
C THR A 110 -2.80 -5.75 17.44
N PRO A 111 -2.39 -6.35 16.31
CA PRO A 111 -1.27 -5.84 15.53
C PRO A 111 -1.57 -4.47 14.93
N VAL A 112 -0.52 -3.66 14.73
CA VAL A 112 -0.56 -2.41 13.96
C VAL A 112 0.05 -2.68 12.59
N GLY A 113 -0.66 -2.31 11.53
CA GLY A 113 -0.24 -2.55 10.15
C GLY A 113 -1.39 -2.75 9.18
N VAL A 114 -1.05 -3.26 7.99
CA VAL A 114 -1.99 -3.56 6.91
C VAL A 114 -2.03 -5.06 6.67
N TYR A 115 -3.23 -5.63 6.68
CA TYR A 115 -3.48 -7.07 6.56
C TYR A 115 -4.58 -7.36 5.54
N GLN A 116 -4.53 -8.53 4.91
CA GLN A 116 -5.64 -9.01 4.08
C GLN A 116 -6.64 -9.79 4.95
N LEU A 117 -7.93 -9.70 4.60
CA LEU A 117 -8.92 -10.64 5.11
C LEU A 117 -8.85 -11.94 4.29
N THR A 118 -8.19 -12.96 4.82
CA THR A 118 -7.87 -14.19 4.07
C THR A 118 -9.08 -15.09 3.86
N ARG A 119 -10.04 -15.08 4.78
CA ARG A 119 -11.30 -15.84 4.65
C ARG A 119 -12.38 -15.32 5.59
N ARG A 120 -13.63 -15.53 5.19
CA ARG A 120 -14.84 -15.51 6.03
C ARG A 120 -15.20 -16.94 6.41
N PHE A 121 -15.52 -17.21 7.67
CA PHE A 121 -15.89 -18.56 8.13
C PHE A 121 -16.76 -18.53 9.39
N THR A 122 -17.46 -19.62 9.69
CA THR A 122 -18.13 -19.80 10.98
C THR A 122 -17.15 -20.48 11.93
N PRO A 123 -16.80 -19.85 13.07
CA PRO A 123 -15.90 -20.45 14.05
C PRO A 123 -16.57 -21.63 14.75
N ASN A 124 -15.80 -22.69 15.04
CA ASN A 124 -16.29 -23.82 15.85
C ASN A 124 -16.53 -23.42 17.31
N ASP A 125 -15.74 -22.47 17.81
CA ASP A 125 -15.89 -21.92 19.15
C ASP A 125 -17.02 -20.87 19.15
N ARG A 126 -18.11 -21.20 19.85
CA ARG A 126 -19.30 -20.35 19.99
C ARG A 126 -19.01 -19.04 20.74
N TYR A 127 -17.88 -18.95 21.44
CA TYR A 127 -17.40 -17.70 22.06
C TYR A 127 -17.12 -16.59 21.02
N LEU A 128 -16.82 -16.98 19.77
CA LEU A 128 -16.43 -16.06 18.71
C LEU A 128 -17.60 -15.57 17.86
N GLY A 129 -18.84 -15.90 18.28
CA GLY A 129 -20.05 -15.46 17.61
C GLY A 129 -20.37 -16.22 16.32
N PRO A 130 -21.27 -15.68 15.49
CA PRO A 130 -21.84 -16.41 14.36
C PRO A 130 -20.89 -16.57 13.17
N LEU A 131 -19.89 -15.69 13.05
CA LEU A 131 -18.89 -15.72 11.98
C LEU A 131 -17.60 -15.00 12.40
N ALA A 132 -16.55 -15.18 11.60
CA ALA A 132 -15.27 -14.50 11.76
C ALA A 132 -14.58 -14.25 10.41
N PHE A 133 -13.73 -13.24 10.38
CA PHE A 133 -12.82 -12.94 9.28
C PHE A 133 -11.37 -13.09 9.76
N SER A 134 -10.58 -13.91 9.08
CA SER A 134 -9.18 -14.11 9.45
C SER A 134 -8.28 -13.06 8.83
N LEU A 135 -7.38 -12.45 9.59
CA LEU A 135 -6.34 -11.57 9.05
C LEU A 135 -5.13 -12.38 8.59
N SER A 136 -4.34 -11.78 7.70
CA SER A 136 -3.05 -12.30 7.23
C SER A 136 -1.89 -12.01 8.20
N TYR A 137 -2.15 -11.90 9.51
CA TYR A 137 -1.09 -11.74 10.51
C TYR A 137 -0.42 -13.09 10.81
N PRO A 138 0.92 -13.17 10.90
CA PRO A 138 1.88 -12.11 10.60
C PRO A 138 2.05 -11.92 9.08
N ASN A 139 2.11 -10.66 8.62
CA ASN A 139 2.41 -10.36 7.22
C ASN A 139 3.93 -10.42 6.96
N LEU A 140 4.40 -10.09 5.74
CA LEU A 140 5.82 -10.15 5.41
C LEU A 140 6.70 -9.27 6.32
N LEU A 141 6.28 -8.02 6.57
CA LEU A 141 7.00 -7.13 7.45
C LEU A 141 7.08 -7.70 8.88
N ASP A 142 5.98 -8.28 9.37
CA ASP A 142 5.96 -8.90 10.68
C ASP A 142 6.93 -10.10 10.77
N LYS A 143 6.95 -10.94 9.73
CA LYS A 143 7.84 -12.13 9.67
C LYS A 143 9.32 -11.74 9.63
N LEU A 144 9.70 -10.78 8.79
CA LEU A 144 11.09 -10.29 8.73
C LEU A 144 11.49 -9.59 10.04
N ALA A 145 10.55 -8.90 10.69
CA ALA A 145 10.73 -8.37 12.05
C ALA A 145 10.71 -9.44 13.16
N LYS A 146 10.70 -10.74 12.80
CA LYS A 146 10.69 -11.90 13.71
C LYS A 146 9.51 -11.90 14.69
N ARG A 147 8.40 -11.27 14.32
CA ARG A 147 7.15 -11.31 15.09
C ARG A 147 6.45 -12.65 14.85
N ASN A 148 5.77 -13.17 15.87
CA ASN A 148 5.10 -14.46 15.78
C ASN A 148 3.70 -14.45 16.44
N GLY A 149 3.05 -15.61 16.43
CA GLY A 149 1.64 -15.79 16.78
C GLY A 149 0.76 -15.89 15.54
N SER A 150 -0.54 -16.14 15.76
CA SER A 150 -1.52 -16.33 14.70
C SER A 150 -2.93 -16.04 15.24
N GLY A 151 -3.98 -16.33 14.46
CA GLY A 151 -5.35 -16.31 14.96
C GLY A 151 -5.94 -14.93 15.24
N ILE A 152 -5.45 -13.88 14.54
CA ILE A 152 -5.99 -12.53 14.68
C ILE A 152 -7.22 -12.39 13.77
N TRP A 153 -8.41 -12.33 14.37
CA TRP A 153 -9.68 -12.34 13.63
C TRP A 153 -10.53 -11.11 13.95
N ILE A 154 -11.39 -10.72 13.00
CA ILE A 154 -12.57 -9.87 13.26
C ILE A 154 -13.74 -10.81 13.51
N HIS A 155 -14.37 -10.77 14.69
CA HIS A 155 -15.41 -11.74 15.06
C HIS A 155 -16.49 -11.16 15.99
N GLY A 156 -17.45 -12.00 16.36
CA GLY A 156 -18.62 -11.62 17.16
C GLY A 156 -18.44 -11.79 18.66
N TYR A 157 -19.52 -11.63 19.40
CA TYR A 157 -19.60 -11.93 20.83
C TYR A 157 -20.13 -13.37 21.04
N PRO A 158 -19.94 -13.96 22.24
CA PRO A 158 -20.40 -15.31 22.51
C PRO A 158 -21.88 -15.51 22.16
N LEU A 159 -22.19 -16.63 21.49
CA LEU A 159 -23.59 -17.00 21.18
C LEU A 159 -24.36 -17.42 22.44
N ASP A 160 -23.66 -17.95 23.43
CA ASP A 160 -24.19 -18.33 24.73
C ASP A 160 -23.35 -17.70 25.85
N GLY A 161 -24.00 -17.38 26.97
CA GLY A 161 -23.33 -16.81 28.14
C GLY A 161 -22.91 -15.35 27.96
N GLN A 162 -22.04 -14.89 28.85
CA GLN A 162 -21.49 -13.53 28.82
C GLN A 162 -20.04 -13.55 28.35
N ARG A 163 -19.61 -12.45 27.74
CA ARG A 163 -18.22 -12.23 27.38
C ARG A 163 -17.40 -12.08 28.68
N THR A 164 -16.30 -12.81 28.82
CA THR A 164 -15.45 -12.74 30.03
C THR A 164 -14.27 -11.79 29.87
N ASP A 165 -14.03 -11.30 28.66
CA ASP A 165 -12.98 -10.35 28.29
C ASP A 165 -13.58 -9.01 27.80
N GLU A 166 -14.52 -8.47 28.56
CA GLU A 166 -15.36 -7.31 28.19
C GLU A 166 -14.57 -6.05 27.81
N LEU A 167 -13.36 -5.88 28.34
CA LEU A 167 -12.57 -4.66 28.12
C LEU A 167 -11.53 -4.77 27.01
N LYS A 168 -11.00 -5.99 26.77
CA LYS A 168 -9.91 -6.27 25.82
C LYS A 168 -9.91 -7.72 25.37
N THR A 169 -9.69 -7.95 24.07
CA THR A 169 -9.48 -9.30 23.52
C THR A 169 -8.05 -9.81 23.76
N LYS A 170 -7.76 -11.04 23.34
CA LYS A 170 -6.39 -11.57 23.26
C LYS A 170 -5.62 -11.16 21.98
N GLY A 171 -6.16 -10.22 21.21
CA GLY A 171 -5.56 -9.70 19.97
C GLY A 171 -6.54 -9.56 18.80
N CYS A 172 -7.68 -10.24 18.85
CA CYS A 172 -8.77 -10.10 17.89
C CYS A 172 -9.45 -8.72 17.94
N VAL A 173 -10.23 -8.43 16.91
CA VAL A 173 -11.19 -7.32 16.88
C VAL A 173 -12.57 -7.94 17.05
N ALA A 174 -13.32 -7.54 18.08
CA ALA A 174 -14.63 -8.11 18.37
C ALA A 174 -15.72 -7.04 18.36
N MET A 175 -16.90 -7.38 17.85
CA MET A 175 -18.09 -6.53 17.89
C MET A 175 -19.35 -7.34 18.21
N GLN A 176 -20.45 -6.65 18.52
CA GLN A 176 -21.73 -7.31 18.79
C GLN A 176 -22.21 -8.11 17.57
N ASN A 177 -22.97 -9.19 17.79
CA ASN A 177 -23.33 -10.14 16.72
C ASN A 177 -24.22 -9.52 15.64
N ASP A 178 -25.20 -8.70 16.02
CA ASP A 178 -26.07 -7.99 15.08
C ASP A 178 -25.28 -6.96 14.24
N ILE A 179 -24.31 -6.29 14.85
CA ILE A 179 -23.39 -5.37 14.20
C ILE A 179 -22.44 -6.13 13.25
N LEU A 180 -21.95 -7.30 13.67
CA LEU A 180 -21.11 -8.15 12.81
C LEU A 180 -21.86 -8.62 11.57
N MET A 181 -23.15 -8.94 11.68
CA MET A 181 -23.97 -9.29 10.51
C MET A 181 -24.08 -8.10 9.53
N LYS A 182 -24.23 -6.86 10.04
CA LYS A 182 -24.22 -5.66 9.19
C LYS A 182 -22.85 -5.41 8.55
N PHE A 183 -21.76 -5.69 9.28
CA PHE A 183 -20.40 -5.65 8.72
C PHE A 183 -20.25 -6.68 7.59
N ASP A 184 -20.76 -7.89 7.78
CA ASP A 184 -20.72 -8.96 6.78
C ASP A 184 -21.45 -8.60 5.48
N GLU A 185 -22.56 -7.84 5.56
CA GLU A 185 -23.31 -7.37 4.39
C GLU A 185 -22.54 -6.38 3.51
N VAL A 186 -21.60 -5.61 4.08
CA VAL A 186 -20.85 -4.56 3.35
C VAL A 186 -19.44 -4.98 2.97
N ILE A 187 -18.93 -6.08 3.52
CA ILE A 187 -17.53 -6.49 3.36
C ILE A 187 -17.39 -7.61 2.33
N ASP A 188 -16.35 -7.52 1.49
CA ASP A 188 -15.88 -8.64 0.67
C ASP A 188 -14.44 -8.93 1.06
N HIS A 189 -14.22 -10.05 1.77
CA HIS A 189 -12.90 -10.42 2.26
C HIS A 189 -11.84 -10.47 1.14
N LYS A 190 -12.21 -10.82 -0.09
CA LYS A 190 -11.28 -10.91 -1.23
C LYS A 190 -10.79 -9.54 -1.71
N LYS A 191 -11.51 -8.47 -1.38
CA LYS A 191 -11.23 -7.09 -1.79
C LYS A 191 -11.01 -6.17 -0.59
N THR A 192 -10.77 -6.72 0.59
CA THR A 192 -10.65 -5.94 1.83
C THR A 192 -9.24 -5.98 2.39
N LEU A 193 -8.70 -4.79 2.70
CA LEU A 193 -7.54 -4.65 3.58
C LEU A 193 -8.02 -4.23 4.97
N ALA A 194 -7.60 -4.97 6.00
CA ALA A 194 -7.67 -4.50 7.38
C ALA A 194 -6.50 -3.55 7.63
N PHE A 195 -6.83 -2.31 7.95
CA PHE A 195 -5.88 -1.23 8.25
C PHE A 195 -5.99 -0.93 9.74
N ILE A 196 -4.99 -1.33 10.53
CA ILE A 196 -5.04 -1.21 11.99
C ILE A 196 -3.98 -0.23 12.45
N TYR A 197 -4.38 0.82 13.14
CA TYR A 197 -3.48 1.84 13.69
C TYR A 197 -3.72 2.07 15.18
N GLU A 198 -2.79 2.80 15.79
CA GLU A 198 -2.85 3.25 17.17
C GLU A 198 -2.49 4.74 17.19
N ASP A 199 -3.23 5.51 17.99
CA ASP A 199 -3.12 6.96 18.21
C ASP A 199 -3.32 7.84 16.97
N LYS A 200 -2.44 7.73 15.97
CA LYS A 200 -2.50 8.53 14.75
C LYS A 200 -2.66 7.64 13.53
N ARG A 201 -3.78 7.83 12.84
CA ARG A 201 -4.00 7.26 11.51
C ARG A 201 -2.98 7.85 10.54
N PRO A 202 -2.15 7.05 9.85
CA PRO A 202 -1.35 7.59 8.78
C PRO A 202 -2.24 7.87 7.58
N GLU A 203 -2.11 9.07 7.02
CA GLU A 203 -2.76 9.48 5.79
C GLU A 203 -1.70 9.76 4.72
N ALA A 204 -2.02 9.44 3.48
CA ALA A 204 -1.17 9.78 2.34
C ALA A 204 -1.59 11.12 1.73
N SER A 205 -0.61 11.93 1.32
CA SER A 205 -0.85 13.09 0.48
C SER A 205 -0.72 12.75 -1.01
N VAL A 206 -1.25 13.61 -1.88
CA VAL A 206 -1.02 13.53 -3.34
C VAL A 206 0.48 13.53 -3.67
N ASN A 207 1.30 14.30 -2.94
CA ASN A 207 2.75 14.27 -3.13
C ASN A 207 3.35 12.90 -2.78
N ASP A 208 2.93 12.29 -1.67
CA ASP A 208 3.45 10.97 -1.27
C ASP A 208 3.16 9.93 -2.35
N ILE A 209 1.92 9.87 -2.85
CA ILE A 209 1.54 8.93 -3.92
C ILE A 209 2.29 9.23 -5.22
N ALA A 210 2.42 10.50 -5.61
CA ALA A 210 3.15 10.91 -6.80
C ALA A 210 4.62 10.48 -6.73
N VAL A 211 5.30 10.72 -5.60
CA VAL A 211 6.69 10.30 -5.34
C VAL A 211 6.83 8.78 -5.45
N ILE A 212 5.88 8.01 -4.88
CA ILE A 212 5.92 6.54 -4.93
C ILE A 212 5.76 6.03 -6.36
N ILE A 213 4.74 6.50 -7.10
CA ILE A 213 4.48 6.02 -8.46
C ILE A 213 5.64 6.40 -9.38
N SER A 214 6.06 7.67 -9.38
CA SER A 214 7.22 8.08 -10.20
C SER A 214 8.48 7.34 -9.79
N GLY A 215 8.70 7.13 -8.48
CA GLY A 215 9.83 6.37 -7.95
C GLY A 215 9.87 4.93 -8.44
N ILE A 216 8.74 4.22 -8.42
CA ILE A 216 8.63 2.84 -8.91
C ILE A 216 8.88 2.77 -10.42
N LEU A 217 8.36 3.74 -11.19
CA LEU A 217 8.56 3.75 -12.64
C LEU A 217 10.01 4.09 -13.01
N ASN A 218 10.67 4.98 -12.28
CA ASN A 218 12.10 5.23 -12.45
C ASN A 218 12.95 4.01 -12.04
N TRP A 219 12.58 3.33 -10.95
CA TRP A 219 13.19 2.05 -10.56
C TRP A 219 13.04 1.00 -11.66
N LYS A 220 11.84 0.84 -12.23
CA LYS A 220 11.57 -0.04 -13.39
C LYS A 220 12.46 0.30 -14.59
N LYS A 221 12.61 1.59 -14.91
CA LYS A 221 13.45 2.05 -16.02
C LYS A 221 14.91 1.64 -15.82
N THR A 222 15.49 1.95 -14.66
CA THR A 222 16.88 1.58 -14.35
C THR A 222 17.10 0.06 -14.38
N TRP A 223 16.10 -0.71 -13.95
CA TRP A 223 16.15 -2.16 -14.04
C TRP A 223 16.11 -2.66 -15.49
N SER A 224 15.21 -2.12 -16.30
CA SER A 224 15.07 -2.45 -17.72
C SER A 224 16.37 -2.16 -18.49
N GLU A 225 16.99 -1.01 -18.21
CA GLU A 225 18.24 -0.55 -18.85
C GLU A 225 19.51 -1.22 -18.31
N SER A 226 19.39 -2.04 -17.27
CA SER A 226 20.54 -2.63 -16.55
C SER A 226 21.48 -1.57 -15.95
N ASP A 227 20.98 -0.39 -15.58
CA ASP A 227 21.75 0.62 -14.83
C ASP A 227 21.80 0.24 -13.35
N ILE A 228 22.80 -0.57 -13.00
CA ILE A 228 22.97 -1.08 -11.64
C ILE A 228 23.23 0.02 -10.62
N ASN A 229 23.92 1.10 -11.00
CA ASN A 229 24.30 2.16 -10.08
C ASN A 229 23.08 3.00 -9.69
N SER A 230 22.20 3.31 -10.65
CA SER A 230 20.96 4.02 -10.36
C SER A 230 19.92 3.10 -9.70
N TYR A 231 19.81 1.84 -10.13
CA TYR A 231 18.90 0.85 -9.55
C TYR A 231 19.13 0.64 -8.05
N LEU A 232 20.40 0.50 -7.63
CA LEU A 232 20.74 0.27 -6.22
C LEU A 232 20.49 1.49 -5.31
N LYS A 233 20.29 2.70 -5.85
CA LYS A 233 19.95 3.90 -5.06
C LYS A 233 18.51 3.90 -4.54
N PHE A 234 17.64 3.07 -5.11
CA PHE A 234 16.27 2.92 -4.64
C PHE A 234 16.16 2.07 -3.37
N TYR A 235 17.24 1.41 -2.94
CA TYR A 235 17.19 0.53 -1.78
C TYR A 235 17.66 1.25 -0.51
N ASP A 236 16.88 1.09 0.56
CA ASP A 236 17.19 1.60 1.88
C ASP A 236 18.39 0.84 2.48
N LYS A 237 19.12 1.49 3.39
CA LYS A 237 20.21 0.85 4.14
C LYS A 237 19.73 -0.31 5.01
N ASP A 238 18.47 -0.25 5.47
CA ASP A 238 17.83 -1.26 6.31
C ASP A 238 17.11 -2.33 5.47
N PHE A 239 17.46 -2.46 4.19
CA PHE A 239 16.81 -3.40 3.29
C PHE A 239 17.03 -4.87 3.66
N GLU A 240 15.93 -5.62 3.60
CA GLU A 240 15.90 -7.07 3.71
C GLU A 240 14.91 -7.64 2.68
N ARG A 241 15.35 -8.63 1.88
CA ARG A 241 14.47 -9.31 0.92
C ARG A 241 13.53 -10.27 1.65
N TYR A 242 12.44 -10.68 1.01
CA TYR A 242 11.44 -11.59 1.57
C TYR A 242 12.00 -12.89 2.19
N ASP A 243 13.16 -13.36 1.75
CA ASP A 243 13.84 -14.56 2.22
C ASP A 243 14.96 -14.29 3.26
N GLY A 244 15.06 -13.06 3.75
CA GLY A 244 16.08 -12.64 4.71
C GLY A 244 17.43 -12.24 4.09
N MET A 245 17.52 -12.15 2.76
CA MET A 245 18.74 -11.68 2.10
C MET A 245 19.03 -10.22 2.46
N SER A 246 20.22 -9.97 3.01
CA SER A 246 20.70 -8.63 3.34
C SER A 246 20.97 -7.77 2.10
N LEU A 247 20.97 -6.45 2.28
CA LEU A 247 21.30 -5.49 1.21
C LEU A 247 22.64 -5.78 0.51
N GLU A 248 23.68 -6.17 1.24
CA GLU A 248 25.00 -6.40 0.63
C GLU A 248 24.98 -7.62 -0.30
N ASN A 249 24.38 -8.73 0.15
CA ASN A 249 24.22 -9.93 -0.67
C ASN A 249 23.32 -9.66 -1.88
N PHE A 250 22.25 -8.88 -1.68
CA PHE A 250 21.36 -8.45 -2.75
C PHE A 250 22.07 -7.61 -3.81
N LYS A 251 22.90 -6.64 -3.39
CA LYS A 251 23.72 -5.81 -4.30
C LYS A 251 24.66 -6.67 -5.13
N ASN A 252 25.35 -7.63 -4.51
CA ASN A 252 26.29 -8.51 -5.19
C ASN A 252 25.58 -9.42 -6.21
N MET A 253 24.44 -10.00 -5.83
CA MET A 253 23.59 -10.77 -6.73
C MET A 253 23.11 -9.91 -7.92
N LYS A 254 22.57 -8.71 -7.68
CA LYS A 254 22.05 -7.85 -8.75
C LYS A 254 23.13 -7.33 -9.68
N ARG A 255 24.35 -7.04 -9.18
CA ARG A 255 25.51 -6.71 -10.03
C ARG A 255 25.84 -7.83 -11.01
N ALA A 256 25.85 -9.08 -10.54
CA ALA A 256 26.10 -10.24 -11.40
C ALA A 256 24.96 -10.48 -12.41
N ILE A 257 23.71 -10.18 -12.05
CA ILE A 257 22.58 -10.28 -12.99
C ILE A 257 22.66 -9.17 -14.05
N PHE A 258 22.93 -7.92 -13.65
CA PHE A 258 22.93 -6.77 -14.55
C PHE A 258 24.14 -6.78 -15.50
N SER A 259 25.26 -7.39 -15.12
CA SER A 259 26.44 -7.52 -15.99
C SER A 259 26.17 -8.34 -17.27
N LYS A 260 25.17 -9.22 -17.24
CA LYS A 260 24.73 -10.00 -18.41
C LYS A 260 24.05 -9.14 -19.49
N LYS A 261 23.56 -7.95 -19.14
CA LYS A 261 22.86 -7.01 -20.05
C LYS A 261 21.74 -7.66 -20.85
N GLU A 262 21.04 -8.63 -20.25
CA GLU A 262 19.89 -9.28 -20.88
C GLU A 262 18.81 -8.24 -21.21
N LYS A 263 18.19 -8.39 -22.39
CA LYS A 263 17.00 -7.63 -22.73
C LYS A 263 15.86 -8.07 -21.81
N LYS A 264 15.14 -7.11 -21.26
CA LYS A 264 14.05 -7.35 -20.30
C LYS A 264 12.79 -6.71 -20.83
N HIS A 265 11.70 -7.45 -20.76
CA HIS A 265 10.35 -6.91 -20.75
C HIS A 265 9.90 -6.80 -19.30
N ILE A 266 9.42 -5.62 -18.90
CA ILE A 266 8.93 -5.38 -17.54
C ILE A 266 7.68 -4.49 -17.63
N ALA A 267 6.52 -5.07 -17.32
CA ALA A 267 5.25 -4.39 -17.24
C ALA A 267 4.67 -4.49 -15.83
N PHE A 268 4.15 -3.38 -15.32
CA PHE A 268 3.47 -3.32 -14.03
C PHE A 268 2.02 -2.91 -14.24
N SER A 269 1.11 -3.52 -13.48
CA SER A 269 -0.32 -3.21 -13.50
C SER A 269 -0.94 -3.43 -12.12
N ASN A 270 -2.16 -2.95 -11.90
CA ASN A 270 -2.92 -3.16 -10.67
C ASN A 270 -2.19 -2.68 -9.41
N PHE A 271 -1.81 -1.40 -9.39
CA PHE A 271 -1.17 -0.78 -8.22
C PHE A 271 -2.12 -0.65 -7.04
N LEU A 272 -1.66 -1.07 -5.87
CA LEU A 272 -2.25 -0.85 -4.55
C LEU A 272 -1.18 -0.23 -3.66
N ILE A 273 -1.29 1.06 -3.40
CA ILE A 273 -0.35 1.86 -2.60
C ILE A 273 -1.08 2.26 -1.31
N THR A 274 -0.75 1.60 -0.21
CA THR A 274 -1.42 1.81 1.09
C THR A 274 -0.44 2.43 2.09
N PRO A 275 -0.76 3.56 2.75
CA PRO A 275 0.04 4.05 3.88
C PRO A 275 0.08 2.97 4.96
N TYR A 276 1.24 2.75 5.57
CA TYR A 276 1.46 1.64 6.49
C TYR A 276 1.56 2.12 7.94
N PRO A 277 0.58 1.80 8.81
CA PRO A 277 0.62 2.13 10.24
C PRO A 277 1.83 1.56 10.95
N ASN A 278 2.46 2.39 11.78
CA ASN A 278 3.57 2.02 12.64
C ASN A 278 3.64 2.97 13.82
N LEU A 279 4.07 2.47 14.99
CA LEU A 279 4.12 3.27 16.22
C LEU A 279 5.18 4.39 16.20
N LYS A 280 6.14 4.33 15.28
CA LYS A 280 7.16 5.37 15.11
C LYS A 280 6.66 6.56 14.30
N ASN A 281 5.48 6.45 13.68
CA ASN A 281 4.93 7.42 12.74
C ASN A 281 5.87 7.72 11.55
N ASP A 282 6.71 6.75 11.17
CA ASP A 282 7.51 6.82 9.94
C ASP A 282 6.57 6.86 8.72
N LYS A 283 6.93 7.60 7.67
CA LYS A 283 6.21 7.60 6.38
C LYS A 283 6.49 6.30 5.60
N LEU A 284 5.81 5.24 6.00
CA LEU A 284 5.90 3.91 5.39
C LEU A 284 4.70 3.64 4.49
N PHE A 285 4.92 2.88 3.44
CA PHE A 285 3.87 2.45 2.52
C PHE A 285 4.09 0.99 2.12
N ARG A 286 3.00 0.25 2.00
CA ARG A 286 2.96 -1.05 1.32
C ARG A 286 2.50 -0.81 -0.11
N VAL A 287 3.33 -1.18 -1.08
CA VAL A 287 3.04 -1.06 -2.50
C VAL A 287 2.97 -2.44 -3.10
N SER A 288 1.82 -2.79 -3.67
CA SER A 288 1.65 -4.07 -4.37
C SER A 288 1.16 -3.84 -5.79
N PHE A 289 1.64 -4.64 -6.72
CA PHE A 289 1.28 -4.58 -8.13
C PHE A 289 1.50 -5.94 -8.78
N TYR A 290 0.88 -6.18 -9.93
CA TYR A 290 1.17 -7.32 -10.77
C TYR A 290 2.36 -6.99 -11.68
N GLU A 291 3.39 -7.83 -11.62
CA GLU A 291 4.58 -7.76 -12.47
C GLU A 291 4.49 -8.84 -13.55
N ASP A 292 4.64 -8.43 -14.81
CA ASP A 292 4.93 -9.31 -15.95
C ASP A 292 6.37 -9.02 -16.39
N TYR A 293 7.24 -9.99 -16.12
CA TYR A 293 8.67 -9.94 -16.37
C TYR A 293 9.08 -11.07 -17.33
N ALA A 294 9.84 -10.72 -18.36
CA ALA A 294 10.49 -11.68 -19.22
C ALA A 294 11.90 -11.23 -19.60
N ALA A 295 12.85 -12.14 -19.47
CA ALA A 295 14.19 -12.08 -20.03
C ALA A 295 14.52 -13.46 -20.64
N ASP A 296 15.63 -13.55 -21.35
CA ASP A 296 16.05 -14.79 -22.02
C ASP A 296 16.21 -15.96 -21.03
N THR A 297 16.66 -15.66 -19.80
CA THR A 297 16.96 -16.68 -18.79
C THR A 297 15.88 -16.85 -17.71
N HIS A 298 14.90 -15.96 -17.63
CA HIS A 298 13.92 -15.95 -16.55
C HIS A 298 12.61 -15.28 -16.95
N LYS A 299 11.49 -15.84 -16.50
CA LYS A 299 10.16 -15.26 -16.63
C LYS A 299 9.45 -15.30 -15.29
N PHE A 300 8.70 -14.25 -14.99
CA PHE A 300 7.88 -14.14 -13.80
C PHE A 300 6.61 -13.38 -14.14
N ALA A 301 5.47 -13.89 -13.68
CA ALA A 301 4.17 -13.25 -13.84
C ALA A 301 3.39 -13.43 -12.54
N GLY A 302 3.27 -12.37 -11.74
CA GLY A 302 2.75 -12.52 -10.38
C GLY A 302 2.65 -11.23 -9.59
N GLN A 303 2.12 -11.35 -8.37
CA GLN A 303 2.02 -10.23 -7.45
C GLN A 303 3.39 -9.94 -6.81
N LYS A 304 3.80 -8.68 -6.91
CA LYS A 304 4.96 -8.12 -6.24
C LYS A 304 4.51 -7.30 -5.04
N THR A 305 5.28 -7.33 -3.96
CA THR A 305 5.04 -6.46 -2.80
C THR A 305 6.33 -5.77 -2.39
N LEU A 306 6.29 -4.45 -2.32
CA LEU A 306 7.36 -3.61 -1.78
C LEU A 306 6.86 -2.96 -0.49
N TYR A 307 7.74 -2.86 0.49
CA TYR A 307 7.57 -1.89 1.58
C TYR A 307 8.57 -0.77 1.36
N VAL A 308 8.06 0.45 1.33
CA VAL A 308 8.84 1.64 1.00
C VAL A 308 8.74 2.67 2.11
N LYS A 309 9.81 3.44 2.28
CA LYS A 309 9.89 4.59 3.19
C LYS A 309 10.14 5.84 2.37
N LEU A 310 9.49 6.93 2.75
CA LEU A 310 9.69 8.24 2.13
C LEU A 310 10.64 9.11 2.95
N TYR A 311 11.63 9.68 2.28
CA TYR A 311 12.56 10.68 2.81
C TYR A 311 12.41 11.97 1.99
N GLY A 312 11.48 12.84 2.40
CA GLY A 312 11.08 13.99 1.58
C GLY A 312 10.48 13.51 0.26
N ASP A 313 11.12 13.86 -0.86
CA ASP A 313 10.72 13.46 -2.20
C ASP A 313 11.46 12.20 -2.72
N GLU A 314 12.20 11.51 -1.86
CA GLU A 314 12.83 10.23 -2.21
C GLU A 314 12.05 9.04 -1.67
N MET A 315 11.83 8.05 -2.53
CA MET A 315 11.30 6.74 -2.15
C MET A 315 12.45 5.73 -2.02
N LYS A 316 12.50 4.99 -0.90
CA LYS A 316 13.43 3.88 -0.69
C LYS A 316 12.69 2.59 -0.36
N ILE A 317 13.05 1.51 -1.03
CA ILE A 317 12.58 0.15 -0.81
C ILE A 317 13.37 -0.46 0.34
N PHE A 318 12.70 -0.88 1.41
CA PHE A 318 13.34 -1.58 2.52
C PHE A 318 12.89 -3.06 2.65
N ILE A 319 11.83 -3.46 1.95
CA ILE A 319 11.48 -4.88 1.74
C ILE A 319 11.03 -5.08 0.30
N GLU A 320 11.50 -6.14 -0.33
CA GLU A 320 11.06 -6.62 -1.66
C GLU A 320 10.69 -8.10 -1.60
N GLU A 321 9.46 -8.41 -2.02
CA GLU A 321 8.93 -9.75 -2.33
C GLU A 321 8.76 -9.92 -3.83
#